data_AF-A0A934R869-F1
#
_entry.id   AF-A0A934R869-F1
#
_cell.length_a   1.000
_cell.length_b   1.000
_cell.length_c   1.000
_cell.angle_alpha   90.00
_cell.angle_beta   90.00
_cell.angle_gamma   90.00
#
_symmetry.space_group_name_H-M   'P 1'
#
loop_
_entity.id
_entity.type
_entity.pdbx_description
1 polymer ?
#
loop_
_entity_poly.entity_id
_entity_poly.type
_entity_poly.pdbx_seq_one_letter_code
_entity_poly.pdbx_strand_id
1 'polypeptide(L)'
;MKQQFIAALLPFGVSQVASAFDTGKASTDRFKVTYVEPAVVPPITALPDFYLERKAAIEADRTALKNGTSKEDLLLTRKLHFQYALYPIRITDKKTGFTYELQSDRRTIIAKKPNGDLIWKINPYKDAKLGPYRVKHPFIHYFGRSANYSKLKGPVLAIAFTSSQFGDIDLESGKFHWQGQD
;
A
#
# COMPACT_ATOMS: atom_id res chain seq x y z
N MET A 1 -22.29 27.00 -18.17
CA MET A 1 -22.44 26.41 -16.82
C MET A 1 -21.05 26.22 -16.24
N LYS A 2 -20.74 26.88 -15.11
CA LYS A 2 -19.40 26.94 -14.52
C LYS A 2 -19.03 25.56 -13.95
N GLN A 3 -17.94 24.97 -14.44
CA GLN A 3 -17.20 23.92 -13.73
C GLN A 3 -16.69 24.53 -12.43
N GLN A 4 -17.47 24.41 -11.35
CA GLN A 4 -16.98 24.70 -10.02
C GLN A 4 -15.97 23.60 -9.67
N PHE A 5 -14.73 24.02 -9.49
CA PHE A 5 -13.63 23.21 -9.00
C PHE A 5 -14.09 22.38 -7.79
N ILE A 6 -14.12 21.05 -7.94
CA ILE A 6 -14.20 20.08 -6.86
C ILE A 6 -12.85 20.10 -6.13
N ALA A 7 -12.53 21.21 -5.45
CA ALA A 7 -11.24 21.41 -4.79
C ALA A 7 -11.35 21.54 -3.27
N ALA A 8 -12.54 21.38 -2.70
CA ALA A 8 -12.73 21.47 -1.26
C ALA A 8 -13.65 20.35 -0.77
N LEU A 9 -13.08 19.22 -0.35
CA LEU A 9 -13.72 18.31 0.62
C LEU A 9 -12.82 17.15 1.06
N LEU A 10 -11.54 17.39 1.34
CA LEU A 10 -10.82 16.53 2.28
C LEU A 10 -9.96 17.39 3.22
N PRO A 11 -10.05 17.20 4.55
CA PRO A 11 -9.22 17.91 5.49
C PRO A 11 -7.73 17.65 5.20
N PHE A 12 -6.91 18.67 5.43
CA PHE A 12 -5.47 18.76 5.13
C PHE A 12 -4.58 17.63 5.70
N GLY A 13 -5.13 16.69 6.49
CA GLY A 13 -4.43 15.53 7.06
C GLY A 13 -4.01 14.48 6.04
N VAL A 14 -4.62 14.45 4.85
CA VAL A 14 -4.27 13.52 3.76
C VAL A 14 -2.82 13.74 3.27
N SER A 15 -2.25 14.93 3.40
CA SER A 15 -0.92 15.25 2.86
C SER A 15 0.23 14.46 3.50
N GLN A 16 0.12 14.08 4.78
CA GLN A 16 1.21 13.36 5.44
C GLN A 16 1.22 11.87 5.10
N VAL A 17 0.06 11.25 4.87
CA VAL A 17 -0.03 9.82 4.49
C VAL A 17 -0.01 9.63 2.97
N ALA A 18 -0.45 10.62 2.18
CA ALA A 18 -0.35 10.59 0.71
C ALA A 18 1.11 10.69 0.22
N SER A 19 2.04 11.09 1.08
CA SER A 19 3.48 11.00 0.79
C SER A 19 4.04 9.57 0.91
N ALA A 20 3.29 8.62 1.47
CA ALA A 20 3.84 7.38 1.99
C ALA A 20 4.21 6.32 0.93
N PHE A 21 3.78 6.46 -0.33
CA PHE A 21 4.19 5.48 -1.35
C PHE A 21 4.28 6.08 -2.77
N ASP A 22 5.31 6.88 -2.98
CA ASP A 22 5.75 7.31 -4.31
C ASP A 22 6.38 6.11 -5.04
N THR A 23 5.64 5.53 -5.98
CA THR A 23 6.09 4.36 -6.76
C THR A 23 7.33 4.66 -7.59
N GLY A 24 7.54 5.91 -7.99
CA GLY A 24 8.73 6.36 -8.70
C GLY A 24 9.95 6.28 -7.80
N LYS A 25 9.88 6.83 -6.58
CA LYS A 25 10.95 6.76 -5.57
C LYS A 25 11.18 5.35 -5.03
N ALA A 26 10.15 4.52 -4.98
CA ALA A 26 10.25 3.12 -4.56
C ALA A 26 10.84 2.20 -5.64
N SER A 27 10.77 2.62 -6.92
CA SER A 27 11.35 1.90 -8.05
C SER A 27 12.87 2.06 -8.12
N THR A 28 13.52 1.09 -8.76
CA THR A 28 14.95 1.09 -9.09
C THR A 28 15.17 0.62 -10.52
N ASP A 29 16.42 0.57 -10.95
CA ASP A 29 16.78 -0.07 -12.23
C ASP A 29 16.30 -1.51 -12.28
N ARG A 30 16.42 -2.24 -11.17
CA ARG A 30 15.98 -3.64 -11.06
C ARG A 30 14.48 -3.78 -10.80
N PHE A 31 13.90 -2.98 -9.92
CA PHE A 31 12.53 -3.19 -9.45
C PHE A 31 11.60 -2.11 -9.99
N LYS A 32 10.57 -2.51 -10.73
CA LYS A 32 9.47 -1.61 -11.12
C LYS A 32 8.35 -1.73 -10.11
N VAL A 33 7.99 -0.63 -9.47
CA VAL A 33 6.87 -0.59 -8.52
C VAL A 33 5.66 0.05 -9.19
N THR A 34 4.49 -0.58 -9.06
CA THR A 34 3.22 -0.11 -9.62
C THR A 34 2.07 -0.43 -8.69
N TYR A 35 1.00 0.36 -8.77
CA TYR A 35 -0.29 -0.07 -8.24
C TYR A 35 -0.95 -1.07 -9.18
N VAL A 36 -1.63 -2.05 -8.60
CA VAL A 36 -2.55 -2.93 -9.31
C VAL A 36 -3.93 -2.33 -9.18
N GLU A 37 -4.44 -1.74 -10.26
CA GLU A 37 -5.79 -1.21 -10.26
C GLU A 37 -6.79 -2.38 -10.13
N PRO A 38 -7.71 -2.36 -9.15
CA PRO A 38 -8.71 -3.39 -9.02
C PRO A 38 -9.73 -3.28 -10.16
N ALA A 39 -10.30 -4.41 -10.58
CA ALA A 39 -11.36 -4.44 -11.59
C ALA A 39 -12.57 -3.58 -11.18
N VAL A 40 -12.85 -3.50 -9.87
CA VAL A 40 -13.86 -2.65 -9.28
C VAL A 40 -13.21 -1.87 -8.14
N VAL A 41 -13.25 -0.55 -8.19
CA VAL A 41 -12.78 0.30 -7.08
C VAL A 41 -13.72 0.07 -5.90
N PRO A 42 -13.21 -0.43 -4.77
CA PRO A 42 -14.07 -0.72 -3.64
C PRO A 42 -14.71 0.58 -3.11
N PRO A 43 -15.94 0.51 -2.57
CA PRO A 43 -16.57 1.68 -1.98
C PRO A 43 -15.73 2.17 -0.80
N ILE A 44 -15.86 3.46 -0.46
CA ILE A 44 -15.11 4.06 0.64
C ILE A 44 -15.37 3.38 2.00
N THR A 45 -16.54 2.75 2.14
CA THR A 45 -16.90 1.93 3.30
C THR A 45 -16.10 0.64 3.41
N ALA A 46 -15.43 0.19 2.34
CA ALA A 46 -14.51 -0.94 2.37
C ALA A 46 -13.08 -0.52 2.74
N LEU A 47 -12.80 0.76 2.99
CA LEU A 47 -11.54 1.17 3.61
C LEU A 47 -11.35 0.40 4.91
N PRO A 48 -10.15 -0.10 5.20
CA PRO A 48 -9.88 -0.74 6.48
C PRO A 48 -10.06 0.22 7.65
N ASP A 49 -10.52 -0.27 8.80
CA ASP A 49 -10.76 0.56 9.99
C ASP A 49 -9.52 1.25 10.55
N PHE A 50 -8.32 0.80 10.15
CA PHE A 50 -7.05 1.44 10.48
C PHE A 50 -6.73 2.66 9.61
N TYR A 51 -7.48 2.91 8.54
CA TYR A 51 -7.25 4.07 7.69
C TYR A 51 -7.60 5.33 8.48
N LEU A 52 -6.58 6.15 8.74
CA LEU A 52 -6.74 7.43 9.43
C LEU A 52 -7.77 8.24 8.64
N GLU A 53 -8.75 8.81 9.34
CA GLU A 53 -9.85 9.57 8.73
C GLU A 53 -10.91 8.75 7.99
N ARG A 54 -10.93 7.41 8.06
CA ARG A 54 -11.97 6.57 7.41
C ARG A 54 -13.39 7.10 7.62
N LYS A 55 -13.75 7.47 8.86
CA LYS A 55 -15.07 8.01 9.19
C LYS A 55 -15.35 9.33 8.46
N ALA A 56 -14.39 10.25 8.48
CA ALA A 56 -14.51 11.54 7.80
C ALA A 56 -14.59 11.35 6.27
N ALA A 57 -13.82 10.42 5.72
CA ALA A 57 -13.84 10.07 4.32
C ALA A 57 -15.23 9.53 3.90
N ILE A 58 -15.80 8.59 4.68
CA ILE A 58 -17.16 8.07 4.45
C ILE A 58 -18.21 9.21 4.49
N GLU A 59 -18.12 10.13 5.46
CA GLU A 59 -19.09 11.21 5.58
C GLU A 59 -18.95 12.26 4.46
N ALA A 60 -17.72 12.55 4.03
CA ALA A 60 -17.46 13.42 2.89
C ALA A 60 -18.07 12.85 1.60
N ASP A 61 -17.88 11.55 1.36
CA ASP A 61 -18.44 10.84 0.20
C ASP A 61 -19.98 10.84 0.20
N ARG A 62 -20.60 10.62 1.38
CA ARG A 62 -22.06 10.75 1.55
C ARG A 62 -22.56 12.17 1.30
N THR A 63 -21.84 13.17 1.81
CA THR A 63 -22.19 14.58 1.65
C THR A 63 -22.10 15.01 0.19
N ALA A 64 -21.06 14.58 -0.52
CA ALA A 64 -20.90 14.86 -1.95
C ALA A 64 -22.04 14.27 -2.79
N LEU A 65 -22.46 13.02 -2.52
CA LEU A 65 -23.64 12.43 -3.16
C LEU A 65 -24.92 13.24 -2.90
N LYS A 66 -25.14 13.69 -1.65
CA LYS A 66 -26.30 14.54 -1.30
C LYS A 66 -26.28 15.87 -2.03
N ASN A 67 -25.09 16.42 -2.29
CA ASN A 67 -24.89 17.67 -3.00
C ASN A 67 -24.92 17.52 -4.54
N GLY A 68 -25.23 16.32 -5.05
CA GLY A 68 -25.38 16.08 -6.48
C GLY A 68 -24.08 15.79 -7.24
N THR A 69 -22.98 15.47 -6.55
CA THR A 69 -21.76 14.98 -7.23
C THR A 69 -22.06 13.67 -7.96
N SER A 70 -21.60 13.56 -9.21
CA SER A 70 -21.79 12.36 -10.02
C SER A 70 -21.03 11.16 -9.43
N LYS A 71 -21.47 9.94 -9.77
CA LYS A 71 -20.78 8.73 -9.32
C LYS A 71 -19.40 8.62 -9.96
N GLU A 72 -19.26 9.12 -11.18
CA GLU A 72 -18.05 9.14 -11.99
C GLU A 72 -17.00 10.06 -11.36
N ASP A 73 -17.39 11.26 -10.92
CA ASP A 73 -16.50 12.20 -10.24
C ASP A 73 -16.03 11.64 -8.89
N LEU A 74 -16.95 11.05 -8.12
CA LEU A 74 -16.61 10.39 -6.86
C LEU A 74 -15.67 9.21 -7.06
N LEU A 75 -15.88 8.43 -8.12
CA LEU A 75 -14.99 7.34 -8.47
C LEU A 75 -13.59 7.88 -8.76
N LEU A 76 -13.47 8.94 -9.56
CA LEU A 76 -12.18 9.58 -9.87
C LEU A 76 -11.48 10.10 -8.60
N THR A 77 -12.20 10.81 -7.73
CA THR A 77 -11.68 11.25 -6.43
C THR A 77 -11.17 10.07 -5.61
N ARG A 78 -11.95 8.97 -5.52
CA ARG A 78 -11.55 7.78 -4.78
C ARG A 78 -10.29 7.14 -5.36
N LYS A 79 -10.17 7.07 -6.69
CA LYS A 79 -8.96 6.56 -7.35
C LYS A 79 -7.74 7.37 -6.95
N LEU A 80 -7.83 8.70 -7.00
CA LEU A 80 -6.70 9.58 -6.71
C LEU A 80 -6.29 9.56 -5.23
N HIS A 81 -7.26 9.55 -4.31
CA HIS A 81 -6.97 9.68 -2.88
C HIS A 81 -6.75 8.34 -2.16
N PHE A 82 -7.38 7.26 -2.62
CA PHE A 82 -7.36 5.97 -1.91
C PHE A 82 -6.55 4.89 -2.61
N GLN A 83 -5.89 5.17 -3.74
CA GLN A 83 -4.96 4.23 -4.36
C GLN A 83 -3.93 3.70 -3.35
N TYR A 84 -3.36 4.58 -2.53
CA TYR A 84 -2.43 4.24 -1.44
C TYR A 84 -3.05 3.38 -0.34
N ALA A 85 -4.37 3.42 -0.15
CA ALA A 85 -5.06 2.68 0.90
C ALA A 85 -5.54 1.31 0.41
N LEU A 86 -6.08 1.26 -0.80
CA LEU A 86 -6.90 0.15 -1.29
C LEU A 86 -6.21 -0.70 -2.35
N TYR A 87 -5.29 -0.12 -3.14
CA TYR A 87 -4.79 -0.81 -4.32
C TYR A 87 -3.59 -1.68 -3.95
N PRO A 88 -3.59 -2.97 -4.32
CA PRO A 88 -2.40 -3.78 -4.17
C PRO A 88 -1.19 -3.10 -4.80
N ILE A 89 -0.02 -3.25 -4.18
CA ILE A 89 1.24 -2.77 -4.73
C ILE A 89 1.95 -3.96 -5.34
N ARG A 90 2.32 -3.85 -6.61
CA ARG A 90 3.13 -4.85 -7.32
C ARG A 90 4.53 -4.32 -7.54
N ILE A 91 5.50 -5.17 -7.25
CA ILE A 91 6.91 -4.99 -7.57
C ILE A 91 7.29 -6.05 -8.59
N THR A 92 7.75 -5.62 -9.76
CA THR A 92 8.27 -6.51 -10.80
C THR A 92 9.80 -6.45 -10.79
N ASP A 93 10.45 -7.59 -10.57
CA ASP A 93 11.88 -7.74 -10.77
C ASP A 93 12.17 -7.85 -12.26
N LYS A 94 12.70 -6.77 -12.87
CA LYS A 94 12.97 -6.71 -14.31
C LYS A 94 14.02 -7.73 -14.75
N LYS A 95 14.84 -8.25 -13.82
CA LYS A 95 15.86 -9.26 -14.13
C LYS A 95 15.26 -10.65 -14.32
N THR A 96 14.28 -11.02 -13.49
CA THR A 96 13.73 -12.38 -13.41
C THR A 96 12.30 -12.48 -13.95
N GLY A 97 11.61 -11.36 -14.10
CA GLY A 97 10.18 -11.29 -14.40
C GLY A 97 9.29 -11.64 -13.21
N PHE A 98 9.85 -11.93 -12.03
CA PHE A 98 9.07 -12.29 -10.85
C PHE A 98 8.30 -11.07 -10.35
N THR A 99 7.13 -11.34 -9.75
CA THR A 99 6.28 -10.31 -9.18
C THR A 99 6.07 -10.55 -7.71
N TYR A 100 6.09 -9.46 -6.94
CA TYR A 100 5.83 -9.45 -5.50
C TYR A 100 4.68 -8.48 -5.25
N GLU A 101 3.57 -8.96 -4.70
CA GLU A 101 2.35 -8.17 -4.56
C GLU A 101 1.93 -8.05 -3.10
N LEU A 102 2.00 -6.84 -2.55
CA LEU A 102 1.31 -6.48 -1.32
C LEU A 102 -0.18 -6.38 -1.60
N GLN A 103 -0.96 -7.25 -0.99
CA GLN A 103 -2.40 -7.37 -1.19
C GLN A 103 -3.16 -6.18 -0.60
N SER A 104 -4.46 -6.09 -0.91
CA SER A 104 -5.35 -5.02 -0.45
C SER A 104 -5.54 -4.99 1.07
N ASP A 105 -5.27 -6.09 1.78
CA ASP A 105 -5.26 -6.15 3.25
C ASP A 105 -4.06 -5.42 3.89
N ARG A 106 -3.10 -4.97 3.06
CA ARG A 106 -1.86 -4.29 3.46
C ARG A 106 -0.99 -5.08 4.44
N ARG A 107 -1.13 -6.41 4.45
CA ARG A 107 -0.39 -7.28 5.38
C ARG A 107 0.14 -8.54 4.71
N THR A 108 -0.54 -9.00 3.67
CA THR A 108 -0.17 -10.19 2.94
C THR A 108 0.67 -9.81 1.73
N ILE A 109 1.80 -10.48 1.56
CA ILE A 109 2.63 -10.39 0.35
C ILE A 109 2.65 -11.76 -0.32
N ILE A 110 2.47 -11.77 -1.64
CA ILE A 110 2.63 -12.97 -2.47
C ILE A 110 3.75 -12.76 -3.47
N ALA A 111 4.50 -13.81 -3.76
CA ALA A 111 5.45 -13.85 -4.86
C ALA A 111 4.99 -14.82 -5.93
N LYS A 112 5.14 -14.42 -7.19
CA LYS A 112 4.77 -15.21 -8.36
C LYS A 112 5.86 -15.20 -9.41
N LYS A 113 6.01 -16.34 -10.08
CA LYS A 113 6.79 -16.48 -11.31
C LYS A 113 6.15 -15.70 -12.47
N PRO A 114 6.85 -15.50 -13.60
CA PRO A 114 6.31 -14.76 -14.75
C PRO A 114 5.07 -15.43 -15.37
N ASN A 115 4.95 -16.75 -15.24
CA ASN A 115 3.78 -17.52 -15.69
C ASN A 115 2.58 -17.45 -14.71
N GLY A 116 2.74 -16.77 -13.57
CA GLY A 116 1.70 -16.61 -12.56
C GLY A 116 1.74 -17.62 -11.40
N ASP A 117 2.61 -18.64 -11.46
CA ASP A 117 2.72 -19.64 -10.40
C ASP A 117 3.14 -19.00 -9.07
N LEU A 118 2.44 -19.35 -7.99
CA LEU A 118 2.78 -18.92 -6.64
C LEU A 118 4.11 -19.55 -6.20
N ILE A 119 5.03 -18.71 -5.73
CA ILE A 119 6.31 -19.13 -5.12
C ILE A 119 6.12 -19.22 -3.61
N TRP A 120 5.69 -18.12 -2.99
CA TRP A 120 5.44 -18.04 -1.56
C TRP A 120 4.37 -16.99 -1.24
N LYS A 121 3.79 -17.10 -0.04
CA LYS A 121 2.83 -16.18 0.55
C LYS A 121 3.19 -15.98 2.02
N ILE A 122 3.26 -14.73 2.47
CA ILE A 122 3.62 -14.39 3.84
C ILE A 122 2.78 -13.22 4.38
N ASN A 123 2.52 -13.24 5.68
CA ASN A 123 2.12 -12.09 6.47
C ASN A 123 3.28 -11.72 7.42
N PRO A 124 4.16 -10.77 7.05
CA PRO A 124 5.40 -10.52 7.78
C PRO A 124 5.20 -10.20 9.27
N TYR A 125 4.12 -9.50 9.62
CA TYR A 125 3.80 -9.18 11.02
C TYR A 125 3.42 -10.42 11.83
N LYS A 126 2.51 -11.24 11.29
CA LYS A 126 2.01 -12.44 11.96
C LYS A 126 3.06 -13.55 12.00
N ASP A 127 3.72 -13.80 10.88
CA ASP A 127 4.59 -14.97 10.70
C ASP A 127 5.93 -14.78 11.43
N ALA A 128 6.41 -13.54 11.54
CA ALA A 128 7.56 -13.20 12.39
C ALA A 128 7.18 -12.98 13.87
N LYS A 129 5.91 -13.18 14.24
CA LYS A 129 5.38 -13.02 15.61
C LYS A 129 5.73 -11.65 16.22
N LEU A 130 5.63 -10.58 15.42
CA LEU A 130 5.92 -9.24 15.92
C LEU A 130 4.87 -8.82 16.95
N GLY A 131 5.33 -8.31 18.09
CA GLY A 131 4.46 -7.71 19.08
C GLY A 131 3.90 -6.35 18.61
N PRO A 132 2.79 -5.88 19.19
CA PRO A 132 2.34 -4.50 18.99
C PRO A 132 3.39 -3.52 19.55
N TYR A 133 3.58 -2.39 18.88
CA TYR A 133 4.46 -1.30 19.34
C TYR A 133 3.66 0.01 19.47
N ARG A 134 3.55 0.81 18.41
CA ARG A 134 2.75 2.06 18.42
C ARG A 134 1.29 1.87 17.99
N VAL A 135 1.03 0.82 17.22
CA VAL A 135 -0.29 0.51 16.67
C VAL A 135 -0.59 -0.95 16.97
N LYS A 136 -1.80 -1.22 17.50
CA LYS A 136 -2.25 -2.59 17.83
C LYS A 136 -2.37 -3.49 16.60
N HIS A 137 -2.72 -2.89 15.47
CA HIS A 137 -3.01 -3.55 14.22
C HIS A 137 -2.22 -2.89 13.08
N PRO A 138 -0.88 -3.04 13.05
CA PRO A 138 -0.07 -2.39 12.04
C PRO A 138 -0.27 -3.02 10.67
N PHE A 139 -0.07 -2.19 9.65
CA PHE A 139 -0.09 -2.60 8.25
C PHE A 139 1.15 -2.04 7.55
N ILE A 140 1.47 -2.62 6.41
CA ILE A 140 2.62 -2.24 5.59
C ILE A 140 2.28 -0.95 4.85
N HIS A 141 2.97 0.13 5.21
CA HIS A 141 2.84 1.42 4.50
C HIS A 141 3.97 1.65 3.49
N TYR A 142 5.08 0.90 3.62
CA TYR A 142 6.18 0.91 2.65
C TYR A 142 6.53 -0.52 2.26
N PHE A 143 6.60 -0.77 0.95
CA PHE A 143 7.07 -2.03 0.38
C PHE A 143 7.87 -1.73 -0.89
N GLY A 144 9.18 -1.91 -0.89
CA GLY A 144 9.97 -1.42 -2.02
C GLY A 144 11.47 -1.61 -1.88
N ARG A 145 12.21 -0.68 -2.48
CA ARG A 145 13.67 -0.63 -2.42
C ARG A 145 14.19 -0.81 -1.01
N SER A 146 14.99 -1.85 -0.78
CA SER A 146 15.76 -1.97 0.45
C SER A 146 16.82 -0.88 0.56
N ALA A 147 17.05 -0.38 1.78
CA ALA A 147 18.21 0.45 2.05
C ALA A 147 19.50 -0.37 1.87
N ASN A 148 20.62 0.32 1.59
CA ASN A 148 21.93 -0.29 1.41
C ASN A 148 22.50 -0.95 2.69
N TYR A 149 21.76 -0.93 3.79
CA TYR A 149 22.17 -1.45 5.10
C TYR A 149 21.61 -2.84 5.41
N SER A 150 20.89 -3.48 4.47
CA SER A 150 20.42 -4.86 4.71
C SER A 150 21.62 -5.79 4.93
N LYS A 151 21.55 -6.57 6.01
CA LYS A 151 22.57 -7.57 6.36
C LYS A 151 22.41 -8.88 5.58
N LEU A 152 21.35 -9.00 4.78
CA LEU A 152 21.05 -10.20 4.00
C LEU A 152 21.90 -10.26 2.74
N LYS A 153 22.41 -11.45 2.43
CA LYS A 153 23.09 -11.71 1.16
C LYS A 153 22.03 -12.03 0.11
N GLY A 154 21.93 -11.19 -0.92
CA GLY A 154 21.02 -11.43 -2.04
C GLY A 154 19.99 -10.31 -2.21
N PRO A 155 19.03 -10.50 -3.15
CA PRO A 155 18.04 -9.49 -3.43
C PRO A 155 16.93 -9.49 -2.39
N VAL A 156 16.64 -8.31 -1.87
CA VAL A 156 15.65 -8.10 -0.80
C VAL A 156 14.76 -6.91 -1.11
N LEU A 157 13.58 -6.88 -0.48
CA LEU A 157 12.67 -5.73 -0.48
C LEU A 157 12.45 -5.25 0.95
N ALA A 158 12.54 -3.95 1.18
CA ALA A 158 12.25 -3.38 2.50
C ALA A 158 10.75 -3.25 2.72
N ILE A 159 10.38 -3.39 3.99
CA ILE A 159 9.04 -3.24 4.54
C ILE A 159 9.11 -2.30 5.72
N ALA A 160 8.18 -1.33 5.75
CA ALA A 160 7.91 -0.56 6.95
C ALA A 160 6.42 -0.64 7.31
N PHE A 161 6.17 -0.81 8.61
CA PHE A 161 4.85 -0.88 9.19
C PHE A 161 4.43 0.46 9.77
N THR A 162 3.12 0.71 9.83
CA THR A 162 2.57 1.87 10.55
C THR A 162 2.83 1.89 12.05
N SER A 163 3.29 0.78 12.63
CA SER A 163 3.83 0.77 14.00
C SER A 163 5.23 1.37 14.12
N SER A 164 5.86 1.82 13.03
CA SER A 164 7.28 2.22 12.95
C SER A 164 8.28 1.05 13.07
N GLN A 165 7.80 -0.20 13.11
CA GLN A 165 8.66 -1.37 12.92
C GLN A 165 9.01 -1.54 11.44
N PHE A 166 10.19 -2.08 11.15
CA PHE A 166 10.63 -2.31 9.76
C PHE A 166 11.56 -3.51 9.63
N GLY A 167 11.74 -3.96 8.40
CA GLY A 167 12.63 -5.07 8.07
C GLY A 167 12.71 -5.33 6.57
N ASP A 168 13.31 -6.46 6.22
CA ASP A 168 13.51 -6.88 4.83
C ASP A 168 12.82 -8.21 4.55
N ILE A 169 12.33 -8.41 3.33
CA ILE A 169 11.94 -9.71 2.81
C ILE A 169 13.04 -10.24 1.90
N ASP A 170 13.49 -11.46 2.20
CA ASP A 170 14.28 -12.29 1.31
C ASP A 170 13.40 -12.77 0.13
N LEU A 171 13.80 -12.46 -1.11
CA LEU A 171 12.95 -12.73 -2.27
C LEU A 171 12.90 -14.20 -2.68
N GLU A 172 13.87 -15.00 -2.27
CA GLU A 172 13.93 -16.42 -2.59
C GLU A 172 12.97 -17.22 -1.70
N SER A 173 13.08 -17.00 -0.38
CA SER A 173 12.33 -17.74 0.64
C SER A 173 11.02 -17.07 1.05
N GLY A 174 10.87 -15.76 0.77
CA GLY A 174 9.78 -14.95 1.30
C GLY A 174 9.91 -14.61 2.78
N LYS A 175 11.00 -15.04 3.44
CA LYS A 175 11.19 -14.85 4.87
C LYS A 175 11.37 -13.36 5.20
N PHE A 176 10.60 -12.90 6.19
CA PHE A 176 10.78 -11.57 6.76
C PHE A 176 11.88 -11.57 7.83
N HIS A 177 12.77 -10.60 7.73
CA HIS A 177 13.87 -10.34 8.66
C HIS A 177 13.64 -8.98 9.31
N TRP A 178 13.28 -8.99 10.58
CA TRP A 178 13.12 -7.78 11.37
C TRP A 178 14.46 -7.05 11.51
N GLN A 179 14.47 -5.73 11.25
CA GLN A 179 15.67 -4.90 11.32
C GLN A 179 15.61 -3.86 12.45
N GLY A 180 14.42 -3.53 12.94
CA GLY A 180 14.30 -2.55 14.02
C GLY A 180 12.91 -1.91 14.13
N GLN A 181 12.90 -0.84 14.91
CA GLN A 181 11.78 0.08 15.05
C GLN A 181 12.32 1.47 15.34
N ASP A 182 11.66 2.49 14.82
CA ASP A 182 11.90 3.92 15.07
C ASP A 182 10.84 4.48 16.03
#